data_AF-A0A8C5L458-F1
#
_entry.id   AF-A0A8C5L458-F1
#
_cell.length_a   1.000
_cell.length_b   1.000
_cell.length_c   1.000
_cell.angle_alpha   90.00
_cell.angle_beta   90.00
_cell.angle_gamma   90.00
#
_symmetry.space_group_name_H-M   'P 1'
#
loop_
_entity.id
_entity.type
_entity.pdbx_description
1 polymer ?
#
loop_
_entity_poly.entity_id
_entity_poly.type
_entity_poly.pdbx_seq_one_letter_code
_entity_poly.pdbx_strand_id
1 'polypeptide(L)'
;GESGYVASEGFPNLYPPSKECIWTITVPEGQTVSLSFRVFDLELHPSCRYDALEVFAGSGTSGQRLGRFCGTFRPAPVVAPGNQVTLRMTADEGTGGRGFLLWYSGRATSGTDVPSVPCPKQYRRTGTLQSNFCASNLVVTGTVKSMVRGPGEGLTVTVSLSGVYKTGGLDLPSSPTDTSLKFYVPCRQMPPMKKGAKYLLMGQVEANRGPVLPPDSFTVLYRPNQDQILNNLSKRKCPSQPAPAA
;
A
#
# COMPACT_ATOMS: atom_id res chain seq x y z
N GLY A 1 -7.83 9.31 -19.13
CA GLY A 1 -7.22 8.11 -19.73
C GLY A 1 -6.75 7.18 -18.63
N GLU A 2 -6.25 5.99 -18.95
CA GLU A 2 -5.78 5.03 -17.92
C GLU A 2 -4.48 5.46 -17.25
N SER A 3 -3.59 6.09 -18.00
CA SER A 3 -2.35 6.66 -17.47
C SER A 3 -1.82 7.76 -18.37
N GLY A 4 -0.92 8.57 -17.86
CA GLY A 4 -0.32 9.65 -18.64
C GLY A 4 0.53 10.60 -17.82
N TYR A 5 1.19 11.52 -18.51
CA TYR A 5 1.91 12.62 -17.89
C TYR A 5 1.04 13.87 -17.82
N VAL A 6 1.18 14.63 -16.73
CA VAL A 6 0.68 16.00 -16.59
C VAL A 6 1.83 16.86 -16.13
N ALA A 7 1.97 18.05 -16.73
CA ALA A 7 3.03 18.99 -16.40
C ALA A 7 2.45 20.39 -16.20
N SER A 8 3.19 21.23 -15.50
CA SER A 8 2.90 22.66 -15.41
C SER A 8 2.99 23.33 -16.79
N GLU A 9 2.27 24.44 -16.95
CA GLU A 9 2.34 25.25 -18.16
C GLU A 9 3.80 25.67 -18.45
N GLY A 10 4.25 25.50 -19.70
CA GLY A 10 5.59 25.85 -20.12
C GLY A 10 6.70 24.84 -19.81
N PHE A 11 6.42 23.74 -19.09
CA PHE A 11 7.43 22.72 -18.75
C PHE A 11 8.18 22.22 -20.01
N PRO A 12 9.53 22.12 -20.01
CA PRO A 12 10.44 22.23 -18.86
C PRO A 12 10.95 23.65 -18.54
N ASN A 13 10.41 24.69 -19.18
CA ASN A 13 10.73 26.07 -18.85
C ASN A 13 10.03 26.50 -17.54
N LEU A 14 10.34 27.70 -17.06
CA LEU A 14 9.70 28.27 -15.87
C LEU A 14 8.21 28.49 -16.12
N TYR A 15 7.37 28.21 -15.13
CA TYR A 15 5.94 28.49 -15.24
C TYR A 15 5.67 30.01 -15.21
N PRO A 16 4.63 30.48 -15.92
CA PRO A 16 4.25 31.89 -15.92
C PRO A 16 3.72 32.35 -14.54
N PRO A 17 3.99 33.61 -14.14
CA PRO A 17 3.42 34.20 -12.94
C PRO A 17 1.91 34.47 -13.07
N SER A 18 1.24 34.67 -11.94
CA SER A 18 -0.15 35.12 -11.84
C SER A 18 -1.15 34.22 -12.56
N LYS A 19 -0.93 32.92 -12.49
CA LYS A 19 -1.77 31.91 -13.13
C LYS A 19 -2.44 30.99 -12.13
N GLU A 20 -3.68 30.62 -12.46
CA GLU A 20 -4.37 29.48 -11.88
C GLU A 20 -4.62 28.46 -13.01
N CYS A 21 -4.01 27.29 -12.87
CA CYS A 21 -4.18 26.18 -13.81
C CYS A 21 -4.90 25.03 -13.09
N ILE A 22 -5.96 24.51 -13.72
CA ILE A 22 -6.76 23.42 -13.16
C ILE A 22 -6.76 22.25 -14.15
N TRP A 23 -6.41 21.06 -13.65
CA TRP A 23 -6.50 19.82 -14.41
C TRP A 23 -7.43 18.85 -13.72
N THR A 24 -8.35 18.27 -14.48
CA THR A 24 -9.17 17.15 -14.00
C THR A 24 -8.65 15.87 -14.63
N ILE A 25 -8.23 14.92 -13.79
CA ILE A 25 -7.77 13.60 -14.22
C ILE A 25 -8.87 12.60 -13.89
N THR A 26 -9.39 11.97 -14.93
CA THR A 26 -10.37 10.89 -14.84
C THR A 26 -9.77 9.62 -15.42
N VAL A 27 -9.68 8.58 -14.59
CA VAL A 27 -9.35 7.21 -14.98
C VAL A 27 -10.65 6.41 -15.15
N PRO A 28 -10.64 5.24 -15.81
CA PRO A 28 -11.84 4.43 -15.94
C PRO A 28 -12.52 4.15 -14.59
N GLU A 29 -13.84 4.01 -14.63
CA GLU A 29 -14.60 3.58 -13.47
C GLU A 29 -14.09 2.21 -12.97
N GLY A 30 -14.20 1.96 -11.67
CA GLY A 30 -13.56 0.79 -11.06
C GLY A 30 -12.03 0.90 -10.92
N GLN A 31 -11.46 2.11 -11.06
CA GLN A 31 -10.06 2.40 -10.76
C GLN A 31 -9.92 3.57 -9.76
N THR A 32 -8.83 3.62 -9.02
CA THR A 32 -8.40 4.79 -8.23
C THR A 32 -7.23 5.47 -8.93
N VAL A 33 -7.20 6.81 -8.84
CA VAL A 33 -6.07 7.57 -9.39
C VAL A 33 -4.88 7.48 -8.43
N SER A 34 -3.71 7.12 -8.96
CA SER A 34 -2.42 7.25 -8.29
C SER A 34 -1.56 8.28 -9.02
N LEU A 35 -1.03 9.25 -8.27
CA LEU A 35 -0.16 10.32 -8.76
C LEU A 35 1.26 10.08 -8.28
N SER A 36 2.23 10.14 -9.20
CA SER A 36 3.66 9.99 -8.92
C SER A 36 4.42 11.18 -9.48
N PHE A 37 4.93 12.03 -8.60
CA PHE A 37 5.75 13.19 -8.99
C PHE A 37 7.11 12.73 -9.51
N ARG A 38 7.51 13.24 -10.68
CA ARG A 38 8.84 13.01 -11.28
C ARG A 38 9.75 14.21 -11.03
N VAL A 39 9.23 15.40 -11.33
CA VAL A 39 9.87 16.71 -11.09
C VAL A 39 8.91 17.57 -10.28
N PHE A 40 9.45 18.33 -9.32
CA PHE A 40 8.70 19.28 -8.52
C PHE A 40 9.62 20.42 -8.07
N ASP A 41 9.32 21.63 -8.52
CA ASP A 41 10.16 22.83 -8.37
C ASP A 41 9.25 24.07 -8.39
N LEU A 42 8.65 24.36 -7.23
CA LEU A 42 7.81 25.54 -6.99
C LEU A 42 8.48 26.45 -5.95
N GLU A 43 8.06 27.70 -5.87
CA GLU A 43 8.53 28.62 -4.84
C GLU A 43 8.27 28.05 -3.43
N LEU A 44 9.27 28.18 -2.54
CA LEU A 44 9.21 27.65 -1.19
C LEU A 44 8.52 28.64 -0.25
N HIS A 45 7.49 28.18 0.47
CA HIS A 45 6.91 28.91 1.59
C HIS A 45 6.43 27.93 2.68
N PRO A 46 6.59 28.22 3.99
CA PRO A 46 6.22 27.29 5.07
C PRO A 46 4.76 26.81 5.05
N SER A 47 3.86 27.59 4.45
CA SER A 47 2.45 27.22 4.23
C SER A 47 2.00 27.32 2.76
N CYS A 48 2.95 27.34 1.82
CA CYS A 48 2.70 27.38 0.38
C CYS A 48 1.73 28.50 -0.06
N ARG A 49 1.95 29.73 0.42
CA ARG A 49 1.01 30.86 0.20
C ARG A 49 1.26 31.63 -1.08
N TYR A 50 2.50 31.62 -1.57
CA TYR A 50 2.91 32.20 -2.85
C TYR A 50 2.47 31.23 -3.95
N ASP A 51 3.32 30.24 -4.23
CA ASP A 51 3.02 29.17 -5.18
C ASP A 51 2.56 27.88 -4.48
N ALA A 52 1.60 27.20 -5.09
CA ALA A 52 1.10 25.93 -4.58
C ALA A 52 0.59 25.01 -5.68
N LEU A 53 0.80 23.70 -5.48
CA LEU A 53 0.05 22.64 -6.13
C LEU A 53 -0.85 21.97 -5.10
N GLU A 54 -2.17 22.09 -5.29
CA GLU A 54 -3.19 21.41 -4.51
C GLU A 54 -3.77 20.21 -5.25
N VAL A 55 -4.08 19.16 -4.50
CA VAL A 55 -4.71 17.94 -5.01
C VAL A 55 -6.02 17.71 -4.28
N PHE A 56 -7.13 17.62 -5.01
CA PHE A 56 -8.46 17.38 -4.48
C PHE A 56 -8.99 16.03 -4.98
N ALA A 57 -9.70 15.32 -4.10
CA ALA A 57 -10.45 14.12 -4.47
C ALA A 57 -11.72 14.50 -5.22
N GLY A 58 -11.99 13.81 -6.35
CA GLY A 58 -13.15 14.07 -7.19
C GLY A 58 -12.92 15.15 -8.24
N SER A 59 -14.01 15.55 -8.91
CA SER A 59 -14.02 16.65 -9.86
C SER A 59 -14.22 17.99 -9.15
N GLY A 60 -13.43 18.99 -9.55
CA GLY A 60 -13.44 20.32 -8.97
C GLY A 60 -12.69 20.45 -7.65
N THR A 61 -12.73 21.65 -7.08
CA THR A 61 -11.97 22.04 -5.87
C THR A 61 -12.81 22.02 -4.59
N SER A 62 -14.10 21.65 -4.67
CA SER A 62 -15.01 21.56 -3.53
C SER A 62 -14.85 20.24 -2.75
N GLY A 63 -14.16 19.25 -3.31
CA GLY A 63 -13.91 17.96 -2.68
C GLY A 63 -12.84 18.01 -1.58
N GLN A 64 -12.58 16.85 -0.96
CA GLN A 64 -11.54 16.71 0.06
C GLN A 64 -10.15 17.02 -0.52
N ARG A 65 -9.43 17.97 0.08
CA ARG A 65 -8.02 18.23 -0.27
C ARG A 65 -7.13 17.12 0.28
N LEU A 66 -6.47 16.40 -0.63
CA LEU A 66 -5.53 15.31 -0.34
C LEU A 66 -4.12 15.83 -0.03
N GLY A 67 -3.77 17.02 -0.53
CA GLY A 67 -2.48 17.64 -0.27
C GLY A 67 -2.37 19.05 -0.82
N ARG A 68 -1.41 19.81 -0.29
CA ARG A 68 -0.94 21.11 -0.78
C ARG A 68 0.57 21.12 -0.69
N PHE A 69 1.24 21.37 -1.81
CA PHE A 69 2.69 21.20 -1.95
C PHE A 69 3.33 22.43 -2.58
N CYS A 70 4.57 22.74 -2.18
CA CYS A 70 5.41 23.80 -2.73
C CYS A 70 6.88 23.53 -2.36
N GLY A 71 7.81 24.36 -2.87
CA GLY A 71 9.24 24.14 -2.73
C GLY A 71 9.81 23.10 -3.71
N THR A 72 11.02 22.64 -3.41
CA THR A 72 11.80 21.73 -4.27
C THR A 72 11.83 20.29 -3.75
N PHE A 73 11.26 20.04 -2.56
CA PHE A 73 11.14 18.68 -2.04
C PHE A 73 10.01 17.94 -2.76
N ARG A 74 10.37 16.90 -3.50
CA ARG A 74 9.42 16.11 -4.28
C ARG A 74 8.40 15.41 -3.37
N PRO A 75 7.08 15.64 -3.55
CA PRO A 75 6.08 14.99 -2.73
C PRO A 75 6.07 13.46 -2.88
N ALA A 76 5.67 12.77 -1.83
CA ALA A 76 5.37 11.34 -1.90
C ALA A 76 4.18 11.07 -2.84
N PRO A 77 4.05 9.86 -3.41
CA PRO A 77 2.90 9.51 -4.24
C PRO A 77 1.57 9.73 -3.53
N VAL A 78 0.59 10.28 -4.24
CA VAL A 78 -0.77 10.53 -3.72
C VAL A 78 -1.73 9.53 -4.36
N VAL A 79 -2.55 8.88 -3.54
CA VAL A 79 -3.59 7.95 -4.01
C VAL A 79 -4.95 8.53 -3.67
N ALA A 80 -5.79 8.70 -4.69
CA ALA A 80 -7.15 9.20 -4.54
C ALA A 80 -8.09 8.10 -4.05
N PRO A 81 -9.17 8.46 -3.33
CA PRO A 81 -10.19 7.49 -2.92
C PRO A 81 -11.09 7.02 -4.07
N GLY A 82 -11.11 7.72 -5.21
CA GLY A 82 -11.95 7.40 -6.36
C GLY A 82 -11.22 7.54 -7.69
N ASN A 83 -11.98 7.46 -8.79
CA ASN A 83 -11.49 7.48 -10.16
C ASN A 83 -11.23 8.90 -10.72
N GLN A 84 -11.42 9.93 -9.89
CA GLN A 84 -11.23 11.33 -10.27
C GLN A 84 -10.39 12.08 -9.26
N VAL A 85 -9.49 12.92 -9.76
CA VAL A 85 -8.78 13.94 -8.99
C VAL A 85 -8.75 15.25 -9.74
N THR A 86 -8.70 16.34 -8.98
CA THR A 86 -8.49 17.67 -9.52
C THR A 86 -7.20 18.23 -8.97
N LEU A 87 -6.32 18.65 -9.87
CA LEU A 87 -5.10 19.36 -9.56
C LEU A 87 -5.35 20.85 -9.77
N ARG A 88 -4.90 21.66 -8.81
CA ARG A 88 -4.90 23.11 -8.95
C ARG A 88 -3.52 23.66 -8.65
N MET A 89 -2.90 24.29 -9.63
CA MET A 89 -1.68 25.06 -9.44
C MET A 89 -2.02 26.54 -9.43
N THR A 90 -1.56 27.25 -8.40
CA THR A 90 -1.64 28.71 -8.30
C THR A 90 -0.22 29.27 -8.20
N ALA A 91 0.07 30.29 -9.00
CA ALA A 91 1.31 31.06 -8.95
C ALA A 91 1.03 32.54 -8.70
N ASP A 92 1.86 33.20 -7.90
CA ASP A 92 1.76 34.64 -7.63
C ASP A 92 2.53 35.50 -8.67
N GLU A 93 2.71 36.80 -8.43
CA GLU A 93 3.37 37.73 -9.37
C GLU A 93 4.90 37.52 -9.49
N GLY A 94 5.49 36.57 -8.75
CA GLY A 94 6.93 36.30 -8.67
C GLY A 94 7.51 35.43 -9.80
N THR A 95 8.85 35.27 -9.80
CA THR A 95 9.51 34.34 -10.75
C THR A 95 9.43 32.92 -10.23
N GLY A 96 8.74 32.06 -10.97
CA GLY A 96 8.56 30.65 -10.64
C GLY A 96 9.77 29.76 -10.90
N GLY A 97 9.72 28.54 -10.33
CA GLY A 97 10.62 27.44 -10.68
C GLY A 97 10.24 26.75 -11.99
N ARG A 98 10.82 25.57 -12.27
CA ARG A 98 10.48 24.77 -13.47
C ARG A 98 9.11 24.08 -13.38
N GLY A 99 8.44 24.18 -12.25
CA GLY A 99 7.10 23.65 -12.05
C GLY A 99 7.11 22.15 -11.74
N PHE A 100 6.19 21.40 -12.33
CA PHE A 100 6.05 19.98 -12.04
C PHE A 100 5.89 19.13 -13.29
N LEU A 101 6.32 17.87 -13.16
CA LEU A 101 5.96 16.79 -14.07
C LEU A 101 5.55 15.60 -13.20
N LEU A 102 4.33 15.11 -13.41
CA LEU A 102 3.82 13.94 -12.71
C LEU A 102 3.30 12.90 -13.69
N TRP A 103 3.38 11.65 -13.28
CA TRP A 103 2.75 10.52 -13.93
C TRP A 103 1.50 10.13 -13.14
N TYR A 104 0.36 10.08 -13.80
CA TYR A 104 -0.85 9.49 -13.25
C TYR A 104 -1.08 8.09 -13.82
N SER A 105 -1.63 7.21 -13.00
CA SER A 105 -2.10 5.90 -13.43
C SER A 105 -3.34 5.54 -12.65
N GLY A 106 -4.35 5.03 -13.35
CA GLY A 106 -5.44 4.30 -12.76
C GLY A 106 -4.93 2.96 -12.23
N ARG A 107 -5.22 2.68 -10.98
CA ARG A 107 -5.03 1.37 -10.37
C ARG A 107 -6.41 0.79 -10.22
N ALA A 108 -6.66 -0.41 -10.73
CA ALA A 108 -7.93 -1.08 -10.47
C ALA A 108 -8.27 -0.95 -8.97
N THR A 109 -9.36 -0.25 -8.68
CA THR A 109 -10.05 -0.46 -7.43
C THR A 109 -10.47 -1.90 -7.56
N SER A 110 -9.88 -2.78 -6.77
CA SER A 110 -10.36 -4.14 -6.65
C SER A 110 -11.83 -4.06 -6.21
N GLY A 111 -12.71 -4.01 -7.21
CA GLY A 111 -14.13 -3.75 -7.17
C GLY A 111 -14.67 -4.20 -8.51
N THR A 112 -14.87 -5.53 -8.61
CA THR A 112 -15.52 -6.32 -9.68
C THR A 112 -14.85 -6.25 -11.07
N ASP A 113 -13.77 -6.96 -11.39
CA ASP A 113 -13.77 -8.39 -11.74
C ASP A 113 -12.38 -9.04 -11.60
N VAL A 114 -11.71 -8.80 -10.48
CA VAL A 114 -11.02 -9.92 -9.82
C VAL A 114 -12.10 -10.54 -8.94
N PRO A 115 -12.27 -11.86 -8.83
CA PRO A 115 -13.12 -12.40 -7.77
C PRO A 115 -12.57 -11.85 -6.46
N SER A 116 -13.17 -10.77 -5.96
CA SER A 116 -13.10 -10.41 -4.57
C SER A 116 -13.65 -11.65 -3.92
N VAL A 117 -12.78 -12.52 -3.40
CA VAL A 117 -13.22 -13.57 -2.50
C VAL A 117 -13.97 -12.80 -1.44
N PRO A 118 -15.32 -12.81 -1.44
CA PRO A 118 -16.07 -12.10 -0.43
C PRO A 118 -15.56 -12.69 0.87
N CYS A 119 -15.28 -11.86 1.88
CA CYS A 119 -14.79 -12.37 3.15
C CYS A 119 -15.67 -13.56 3.54
N PRO A 120 -15.10 -14.78 3.56
CA PRO A 120 -15.96 -15.96 3.62
C PRO A 120 -16.72 -15.88 4.94
N LYS A 121 -18.01 -16.20 4.92
CA LYS A 121 -18.84 -16.10 6.13
C LYS A 121 -18.33 -17.02 7.25
N GLN A 122 -17.52 -18.02 6.90
CA GLN A 122 -16.90 -18.96 7.83
C GLN A 122 -15.39 -19.04 7.59
N TYR A 123 -14.63 -18.92 8.68
CA TYR A 123 -13.20 -19.21 8.65
C TYR A 123 -13.00 -20.73 8.65
N ARG A 124 -12.45 -21.26 7.55
CA ARG A 124 -12.09 -22.68 7.45
C ARG A 124 -10.60 -22.80 7.19
N ARG A 125 -9.86 -23.19 8.23
CA ARG A 125 -8.46 -23.59 8.04
C ARG A 125 -8.42 -24.98 7.42
N THR A 126 -7.65 -25.11 6.34
CA THR A 126 -7.37 -26.38 5.67
C THR A 126 -5.87 -26.60 5.53
N GLY A 127 -5.47 -27.83 5.21
CA GLY A 127 -4.07 -28.19 5.03
C GLY A 127 -3.28 -28.40 6.33
N THR A 128 -2.05 -28.88 6.17
CA THR A 128 -1.11 -29.14 7.27
C THR A 128 -0.20 -27.94 7.51
N LEU A 129 0.56 -27.95 8.62
CA LEU A 129 1.57 -26.92 8.89
C LEU A 129 2.57 -26.81 7.72
N GLN A 130 3.01 -27.96 7.19
CA GLN A 130 3.97 -28.01 6.09
C GLN A 130 3.39 -27.48 4.78
N SER A 131 2.15 -27.85 4.42
CA SER A 131 1.54 -27.36 3.18
C SER A 131 1.35 -25.86 3.20
N ASN A 132 0.88 -25.31 4.33
CA ASN A 132 0.69 -23.88 4.51
C ASN A 132 2.03 -23.12 4.54
N PHE A 133 3.04 -23.69 5.19
CA PHE A 133 4.41 -23.13 5.17
C PHE A 133 4.93 -23.02 3.74
N CYS A 134 4.71 -24.06 2.92
CA CYS A 134 5.17 -24.08 1.55
C CYS A 134 4.41 -23.12 0.63
N ALA A 135 3.09 -23.01 0.79
CA ALA A 135 2.26 -22.07 0.03
C ALA A 135 2.51 -20.59 0.39
N SER A 136 3.02 -20.33 1.59
CA SER A 136 3.30 -18.96 2.06
C SER A 136 4.68 -18.48 1.63
N ASN A 137 4.77 -17.26 1.11
CA ASN A 137 6.07 -16.63 0.83
C ASN A 137 6.61 -15.82 2.02
N LEU A 138 5.75 -15.50 3.01
CA LEU A 138 6.10 -14.83 4.26
C LEU A 138 5.69 -15.71 5.43
N VAL A 139 6.66 -16.04 6.30
CA VAL A 139 6.40 -16.86 7.49
C VAL A 139 7.16 -16.26 8.67
N VAL A 140 6.42 -15.77 9.66
CA VAL A 140 6.97 -15.09 10.83
C VAL A 140 6.24 -15.48 12.10
N THR A 141 6.89 -15.28 13.24
CA THR A 141 6.26 -15.36 14.56
C THR A 141 6.41 -14.02 15.28
N GLY A 142 5.37 -13.57 15.98
CA GLY A 142 5.42 -12.29 16.66
C GLY A 142 4.20 -11.97 17.50
N THR A 143 4.29 -10.89 18.27
CA THR A 143 3.22 -10.43 19.16
C THR A 143 2.43 -9.32 18.49
N VAL A 144 1.10 -9.45 18.48
CA VAL A 144 0.21 -8.41 17.95
C VAL A 144 0.22 -7.20 18.88
N LYS A 145 0.78 -6.08 18.43
CA LYS A 145 0.91 -4.83 19.20
C LYS A 145 -0.30 -3.92 19.01
N SER A 146 -0.81 -3.81 17.79
CA SER A 146 -1.98 -2.97 17.49
C SER A 146 -2.80 -3.54 16.34
N MET A 147 -4.08 -3.18 16.32
CA MET A 147 -5.02 -3.53 15.27
C MET A 147 -5.84 -2.28 14.96
N VAL A 148 -5.80 -1.81 13.71
CA VAL A 148 -6.42 -0.57 13.26
C VAL A 148 -7.32 -0.87 12.08
N ARG A 149 -8.58 -0.43 12.12
CA ARG A 149 -9.53 -0.66 11.02
C ARG A 149 -9.01 0.03 9.75
N GLY A 150 -9.02 -0.70 8.63
CA GLY A 150 -8.70 -0.17 7.31
C GLY A 150 -9.97 0.14 6.51
N PRO A 151 -9.83 0.47 5.22
CA PRO A 151 -10.96 0.64 4.31
C PRO A 151 -11.81 -0.65 4.20
N GLY A 152 -13.13 -0.50 4.11
CA GLY A 152 -14.07 -1.63 3.97
C GLY A 152 -14.05 -2.58 5.17
N GLU A 153 -13.93 -3.88 4.90
CA GLU A 153 -13.75 -4.92 5.94
C GLU A 153 -12.28 -5.15 6.33
N GLY A 154 -11.35 -4.30 5.86
CA GLY A 154 -9.92 -4.46 6.11
C GLY A 154 -9.48 -4.13 7.54
N LEU A 155 -8.36 -4.71 7.94
CA LEU A 155 -7.72 -4.51 9.23
C LEU A 155 -6.20 -4.43 9.02
N THR A 156 -5.56 -3.41 9.58
CA THR A 156 -4.10 -3.33 9.65
C THR A 156 -3.64 -3.85 11.01
N VAL A 157 -2.79 -4.88 11.02
CA VAL A 157 -2.27 -5.51 12.23
C VAL A 157 -0.78 -5.23 12.33
N THR A 158 -0.36 -4.56 13.41
CA THR A 158 1.07 -4.34 13.67
C THR A 158 1.59 -5.46 14.57
N VAL A 159 2.62 -6.15 14.10
CA VAL A 159 3.22 -7.31 14.76
C VAL A 159 4.68 -7.03 15.05
N SER A 160 5.06 -7.11 16.32
CA SER A 160 6.47 -7.09 16.74
C SER A 160 7.03 -8.49 16.57
N LEU A 161 8.05 -8.62 15.72
CA LEU A 161 8.61 -9.89 15.31
C LEU A 161 9.42 -10.53 16.45
N SER A 162 9.43 -11.86 16.44
CA SER A 162 10.21 -12.69 17.34
C SER A 162 10.94 -13.82 16.61
N GLY A 163 10.51 -14.15 15.39
CA GLY A 163 11.14 -15.13 14.52
C GLY A 163 10.73 -14.90 13.07
N VAL A 164 11.65 -15.16 12.15
CA VAL A 164 11.46 -14.98 10.70
C VAL A 164 11.98 -16.22 10.00
N TYR A 165 11.13 -16.84 9.18
CA TYR A 165 11.40 -18.11 8.52
C TYR A 165 11.36 -18.01 6.99
N LYS A 166 10.53 -17.11 6.47
CA LYS A 166 10.54 -16.65 5.08
C LYS A 166 10.25 -15.16 5.08
N THR A 167 10.97 -14.37 4.28
CA THR A 167 10.82 -12.91 4.22
C THR A 167 9.94 -12.43 3.08
N GLY A 168 9.61 -13.28 2.11
CA GLY A 168 8.85 -12.91 0.92
C GLY A 168 9.49 -11.77 0.10
N GLY A 169 10.82 -11.58 0.22
CA GLY A 169 11.53 -10.49 -0.45
C GLY A 169 11.57 -9.17 0.33
N LEU A 170 11.14 -9.15 1.61
CA LEU A 170 11.34 -8.01 2.49
C LEU A 170 12.79 -7.94 2.98
N ASP A 171 13.38 -6.74 2.92
CA ASP A 171 14.65 -6.42 3.58
C ASP A 171 14.41 -6.24 5.08
N LEU A 172 14.56 -7.33 5.83
CA LEU A 172 14.44 -7.34 7.28
C LEU A 172 15.84 -7.33 7.92
N PRO A 173 16.05 -6.60 9.04
CA PRO A 173 17.31 -6.61 9.76
C PRO A 173 17.61 -8.00 10.34
N SER A 174 18.89 -8.30 10.53
CA SER A 174 19.39 -9.61 10.95
C SER A 174 18.89 -10.06 12.33
N SER A 175 18.52 -9.13 13.20
CA SER A 175 17.87 -9.42 14.48
C SER A 175 16.40 -8.97 14.48
N PRO A 176 15.43 -9.90 14.64
CA PRO A 176 14.02 -9.56 14.58
C PRO A 176 13.47 -8.90 15.87
N THR A 177 14.24 -8.88 16.97
CA THR A 177 13.73 -8.51 18.31
C THR A 177 13.23 -7.07 18.45
N ASP A 178 13.58 -6.18 17.52
CA ASP A 178 13.08 -4.80 17.49
C ASP A 178 12.38 -4.43 16.17
N THR A 179 12.04 -5.43 15.35
CA THR A 179 11.39 -5.20 14.07
C THR A 179 9.89 -5.33 14.21
N SER A 180 9.14 -4.34 13.70
CA SER A 180 7.68 -4.40 13.61
C SER A 180 7.23 -4.41 12.16
N LEU A 181 6.34 -5.33 11.81
CA LEU A 181 5.69 -5.39 10.50
C LEU A 181 4.22 -5.00 10.60
N LYS A 182 3.74 -4.27 9.59
CA LYS A 182 2.32 -3.97 9.39
C LYS A 182 1.76 -4.95 8.37
N PHE A 183 0.85 -5.80 8.80
CA PHE A 183 0.11 -6.71 7.94
C PHE A 183 -1.22 -6.12 7.55
N TYR A 184 -1.52 -6.12 6.26
CA TYR A 184 -2.87 -5.88 5.78
C TYR A 184 -3.67 -7.19 5.83
N VAL A 185 -4.82 -7.15 6.49
CA VAL A 185 -5.78 -8.25 6.54
C VAL A 185 -7.03 -7.76 5.80
N PRO A 186 -7.39 -8.34 4.64
CA PRO A 186 -8.55 -7.88 3.87
C PRO A 186 -9.87 -8.16 4.59
N CYS A 187 -9.89 -9.15 5.50
CA CYS A 187 -11.08 -9.58 6.23
C CYS A 187 -10.87 -9.50 7.75
N ARG A 188 -11.37 -8.44 8.40
CA ARG A 188 -11.20 -8.22 9.85
C ARG A 188 -11.64 -9.37 10.75
N GLN A 189 -12.55 -10.23 10.29
CA GLN A 189 -13.05 -11.37 11.06
C GLN A 189 -12.07 -12.57 11.00
N MET A 190 -11.12 -12.59 10.06
CA MET A 190 -10.21 -13.71 9.85
C MET A 190 -8.88 -13.36 9.15
N PRO A 191 -7.78 -14.01 9.55
CA PRO A 191 -7.72 -15.03 10.58
C PRO A 191 -7.89 -14.47 12.01
N PRO A 192 -8.41 -15.27 12.97
CA PRO A 192 -8.73 -14.78 14.31
C PRO A 192 -7.47 -14.42 15.09
N MET A 193 -7.35 -13.14 15.44
CA MET A 193 -6.21 -12.58 16.17
C MET A 193 -6.67 -11.71 17.33
N LYS A 194 -5.87 -11.68 18.40
CA LYS A 194 -6.09 -10.83 19.58
C LYS A 194 -4.83 -10.00 19.84
N LYS A 195 -5.03 -8.71 20.12
CA LYS A 195 -3.97 -7.81 20.59
C LYS A 195 -3.35 -8.38 21.87
N GLY A 196 -2.03 -8.33 21.97
CA GLY A 196 -1.25 -8.82 23.11
C GLY A 196 -0.88 -10.30 23.04
N ALA A 197 -1.50 -11.09 22.16
CA ALA A 197 -1.14 -12.50 21.99
C ALA A 197 -0.07 -12.69 20.91
N LYS A 198 0.70 -13.78 21.06
CA LYS A 198 1.77 -14.17 20.14
C LYS A 198 1.25 -15.19 19.13
N TYR A 199 1.56 -14.99 17.85
CA TYR A 199 1.07 -15.81 16.74
C TYR A 199 2.20 -16.27 15.83
N LEU A 200 1.99 -17.42 15.21
CA LEU A 200 2.63 -17.85 13.97
C LEU A 200 1.75 -17.38 12.82
N LEU A 201 2.33 -16.59 11.92
CA LEU A 201 1.66 -15.94 10.80
C LEU A 201 2.31 -16.44 9.51
N MET A 202 1.53 -17.11 8.68
CA MET A 202 1.93 -17.50 7.32
C MET A 202 1.05 -16.77 6.32
N GLY A 203 1.66 -15.92 5.51
CA GLY A 203 0.97 -15.04 4.57
C GLY A 203 1.83 -14.77 3.35
N GLN A 204 1.56 -13.62 2.72
CA GLN A 204 2.23 -13.22 1.49
C GLN A 204 2.84 -11.82 1.62
N VAL A 205 3.86 -11.52 0.82
CA VAL A 205 4.31 -10.16 0.51
C VAL A 205 3.83 -9.81 -0.88
N GLU A 206 3.11 -8.70 -0.99
CA GLU A 206 2.70 -8.12 -2.27
C GLU A 206 3.56 -6.90 -2.57
N ALA A 207 4.06 -6.78 -3.81
CA ALA A 207 4.99 -5.72 -4.22
C ALA A 207 4.49 -4.29 -3.93
N ASN A 208 3.17 -4.07 -3.95
CA ASN A 208 2.56 -2.74 -3.77
C ASN A 208 1.90 -2.51 -2.40
N ARG A 209 1.74 -3.56 -1.59
CA ARG A 209 1.04 -3.49 -0.28
C ARG A 209 1.90 -3.95 0.90
N GLY A 210 3.02 -4.61 0.64
CA GLY A 210 3.87 -5.21 1.68
C GLY A 210 3.26 -6.50 2.23
N PRO A 211 3.45 -6.80 3.53
CA PRO A 211 2.89 -7.99 4.17
C PRO A 211 1.35 -8.03 4.15
N VAL A 212 0.78 -9.14 3.69
CA VAL A 212 -0.67 -9.39 3.63
C VAL A 212 -1.02 -10.75 4.25
N LEU A 213 -2.13 -10.80 4.97
CA LEU A 213 -2.73 -12.02 5.52
C LEU A 213 -4.12 -12.22 4.92
N PRO A 214 -4.25 -12.87 3.75
CA PRO A 214 -5.55 -13.22 3.17
C PRO A 214 -6.38 -14.17 4.09
N PRO A 215 -7.69 -14.35 3.84
CA PRO A 215 -8.60 -15.07 4.74
C PRO A 215 -8.22 -16.53 5.00
N ASP A 216 -7.55 -17.16 4.05
CA ASP A 216 -7.03 -18.53 4.08
C ASP A 216 -5.64 -18.65 4.76
N SER A 217 -5.07 -17.52 5.20
CA SER A 217 -3.77 -17.50 5.90
C SER A 217 -3.75 -18.40 7.13
N PHE A 218 -2.65 -19.12 7.27
CA PHE A 218 -2.40 -19.95 8.44
C PHE A 218 -1.90 -19.07 9.60
N THR A 219 -2.81 -18.76 10.53
CA THR A 219 -2.49 -17.95 11.71
C THR A 219 -2.91 -18.65 13.01
N VAL A 220 -1.95 -19.12 13.79
CA VAL A 220 -2.19 -19.80 15.08
C VAL A 220 -1.54 -19.10 16.23
N LEU A 221 -2.12 -19.26 17.42
CA LEU A 221 -1.40 -18.96 18.65
C LEU A 221 -0.07 -19.71 18.63
N TYR A 222 0.98 -18.94 18.85
CA TYR A 222 2.33 -19.44 18.81
C TYR A 222 2.59 -20.37 20.00
N ARG A 223 3.23 -21.51 19.75
CA ARG A 223 3.69 -22.46 20.78
C ARG A 223 5.21 -22.65 20.64
N PRO A 224 5.97 -22.71 21.75
CA PRO A 224 7.44 -22.80 21.69
C PRO A 224 7.98 -23.98 20.88
N ASN A 225 7.27 -25.12 20.89
CA ASN A 225 7.64 -26.30 20.11
C ASN A 225 7.55 -26.11 18.57
N GLN A 226 6.94 -25.02 18.10
CA GLN A 226 6.82 -24.74 16.67
C GLN A 226 8.12 -24.23 16.05
N ASP A 227 8.99 -23.53 16.80
CA ASP A 227 10.19 -22.91 16.23
C ASP A 227 11.15 -23.94 15.64
N GLN A 228 11.37 -25.06 16.35
CA GLN A 228 12.23 -26.13 15.84
C GLN A 228 11.67 -26.74 14.55
N ILE A 229 10.35 -26.89 14.47
CA ILE A 229 9.67 -27.42 13.27
C ILE A 229 9.80 -26.41 12.11
N LEU A 230 9.52 -25.13 12.36
CA LEU A 230 9.59 -24.07 11.36
C LEU A 230 11.01 -23.84 10.83
N ASN A 231 12.02 -23.90 11.70
CA ASN A 231 13.43 -23.85 11.31
C ASN A 231 13.84 -25.07 10.45
N ASN A 232 13.30 -26.25 10.74
CA ASN A 232 13.56 -27.42 9.91
C ASN A 232 12.85 -27.30 8.56
N LEU A 233 11.64 -26.73 8.52
CA LEU A 233 10.90 -26.48 7.29
C LEU A 233 11.55 -25.39 6.42
N SER A 234 12.14 -24.34 7.00
CA SER A 234 12.83 -23.30 6.23
C SER A 234 14.11 -23.79 5.56
N LYS A 235 14.78 -24.79 6.16
CA LYS A 235 16.00 -25.41 5.62
C LYS A 235 15.73 -26.49 4.57
N ARG A 236 14.53 -27.09 4.56
CA ARG A 236 14.17 -28.17 3.64
C ARG A 236 13.47 -27.60 2.40
N LYS A 237 13.76 -28.16 1.23
CA LYS A 237 12.99 -27.86 0.02
C LYS A 237 11.55 -28.34 0.22
N CYS A 238 10.58 -27.49 -0.11
CA CYS A 238 9.18 -27.88 -0.16
C CYS A 238 9.01 -28.99 -1.19
N PRO A 239 8.28 -30.09 -0.86
CA PRO A 239 8.00 -31.13 -1.83
C PRO A 239 7.25 -30.51 -3.01
N SER A 240 7.72 -30.76 -4.24
CA SER A 240 7.06 -30.31 -5.45
C SER A 240 5.63 -30.85 -5.47
N GLN A 241 4.63 -29.98 -5.56
CA GLN A 241 3.27 -30.43 -5.86
C GLN A 241 3.30 -31.16 -7.21
N PRO A 242 2.64 -32.32 -7.35
CA PRO A 242 2.39 -32.87 -8.67
C PRO A 242 1.59 -31.85 -9.48
N ALA A 243 1.98 -31.64 -10.74
CA ALA A 243 1.23 -30.79 -11.66
C ALA A 243 -0.24 -31.26 -11.70
N PRO A 244 -1.23 -30.36 -11.71
CA PRO A 244 -2.61 -30.75 -11.91
C PRO A 244 -2.72 -31.49 -13.26
N ALA A 245 -3.34 -32.66 -13.24
CA ALA A 245 -3.64 -33.42 -14.45
C ALA A 245 -4.47 -32.55 -15.40
N ALA A 246 -4.05 -32.52 -16.67
CA ALA A 246 -4.70 -31.80 -17.76
C ALA A 246 -6.11 -32.33 -18.05
#